data_AF-A0A382XA26-F1
#
_entry.id   AF-A0A382XA26-F1
#
_cell.length_a   1.000
_cell.length_b   1.000
_cell.length_c   1.000
_cell.angle_alpha   90.00
_cell.angle_beta   90.00
_cell.angle_gamma   90.00
#
_symmetry.space_group_name_H-M   'P 1'
#
loop_
_entity.id
_entity.type
_entity.pdbx_description
1 polymer ?
#
loop_
_entity_poly.entity_id
_entity_poly.type
_entity_poly.pdbx_seq_one_letter_code
_entity_poly.pdbx_strand_id
1 'polypeptide(L)'
;FRFQSLQARIVTFESHWNRICRQIEEGTYKRDLLRAKRHQAQHSKPQPNNEAPGSLNRLHKEFQDACQKVGQERGISLDALQKTIDKQTKAIKSKYGCKDVHFSVNVKDGKVILKAKAKK
;
A
#
# COMPACT_ATOMS: atom_id res chain seq x y z
N PHE A 1 41.23 3.42 -44.89
CA PHE A 1 40.96 2.50 -43.77
C PHE A 1 39.99 3.05 -42.70
N ARG A 2 40.15 4.27 -42.19
CA ARG A 2 39.27 4.80 -41.11
C ARG A 2 37.78 4.91 -41.49
N PHE A 3 37.48 5.30 -42.73
CA PHE A 3 36.10 5.43 -43.21
C PHE A 3 35.35 4.08 -43.21
N GLN A 4 35.99 3.03 -43.72
CA GLN A 4 35.40 1.68 -43.73
C GLN A 4 35.12 1.17 -42.31
N SER A 5 36.00 1.46 -41.34
CA SER A 5 35.76 1.12 -39.94
C SER A 5 34.57 1.87 -39.33
N LEU A 6 34.35 3.13 -39.73
CA LEU A 6 33.19 3.91 -39.29
C LEU A 6 31.90 3.38 -39.91
N GLN A 7 31.91 3.06 -41.20
CA GLN A 7 30.79 2.46 -41.90
C GLN A 7 30.38 1.12 -41.28
N ALA A 8 31.35 0.26 -40.95
CA ALA A 8 31.08 -1.00 -40.25
C ALA A 8 30.39 -0.78 -38.90
N ARG A 9 30.83 0.23 -38.11
CA ARG A 9 30.18 0.54 -36.82
C ARG A 9 28.75 1.03 -36.98
N ILE A 10 28.46 1.87 -37.97
CA ILE A 10 27.11 2.36 -38.23
C ILE A 10 26.17 1.19 -38.50
N VAL A 11 26.56 0.26 -39.37
CA VAL A 11 25.77 -0.95 -39.66
C VAL A 11 25.56 -1.81 -38.41
N THR A 12 26.57 -1.94 -37.54
CA THR A 12 26.40 -2.65 -36.26
C THR A 12 25.43 -1.95 -35.32
N PHE A 13 25.42 -0.61 -35.27
CA PHE A 13 24.47 0.13 -34.45
C PHE A 13 23.05 0.05 -35.00
N GLU A 14 22.88 0.13 -36.31
CA GLU A 14 21.57 -0.02 -36.97
C GLU A 14 20.96 -1.40 -36.71
N SER A 15 21.75 -2.47 -36.90
CA SER A 15 21.28 -3.84 -36.62
C SER A 15 20.97 -4.07 -35.14
N HIS A 16 21.78 -3.50 -34.24
CA HIS A 16 21.52 -3.54 -32.80
C HIS A 16 20.24 -2.78 -32.43
N TRP A 17 20.05 -1.59 -32.99
CA TRP A 17 18.87 -0.76 -32.76
C TRP A 17 17.60 -1.43 -33.24
N ASN A 18 17.59 -1.94 -34.48
CA ASN A 18 16.45 -2.68 -35.04
C ASN A 18 16.07 -3.90 -34.19
N ARG A 19 17.07 -4.64 -33.69
CA ARG A 19 16.84 -5.75 -32.77
C ARG A 19 16.19 -5.27 -31.46
N ILE A 20 16.65 -4.17 -30.87
CA ILE A 20 16.06 -3.63 -29.65
C ILE A 20 14.61 -3.17 -29.90
N CYS A 21 14.35 -2.43 -30.98
CA CYS A 21 13.01 -2.00 -31.35
C CYS A 21 12.05 -3.20 -31.45
N ARG A 22 12.46 -4.26 -32.16
CA ARG A 22 11.69 -5.50 -32.25
C ARG A 22 11.43 -6.14 -30.88
N GLN A 23 12.41 -6.17 -29.98
CA GLN A 23 12.22 -6.68 -28.62
C GLN A 23 11.25 -5.83 -27.79
N ILE A 24 11.16 -4.53 -28.06
CA ILE A 24 10.20 -3.64 -27.41
C ILE A 24 8.80 -3.91 -27.94
N GLU A 25 8.63 -4.03 -29.26
CA GLU A 25 7.35 -4.35 -29.91
C GLU A 25 6.80 -5.72 -29.49
N GLU A 26 7.67 -6.74 -29.41
CA GLU A 26 7.31 -8.07 -28.90
C GLU A 26 7.11 -8.08 -27.36
N GLY A 27 7.46 -6.99 -26.66
CA GLY A 27 7.40 -6.90 -25.20
C GLY A 27 8.42 -7.78 -24.46
N THR A 28 9.41 -8.31 -25.16
CA THR A 28 10.44 -9.22 -24.63
C THR A 28 11.70 -8.50 -24.14
N TYR A 29 11.73 -7.16 -24.20
CA TYR A 29 12.87 -6.37 -23.78
C TYR A 29 13.17 -6.53 -22.28
N LYS A 30 14.31 -7.19 -21.97
CA LYS A 30 14.69 -7.62 -20.61
C LYS A 30 14.65 -6.49 -19.58
N ARG A 31 15.06 -5.27 -19.96
CA ARG A 31 15.13 -4.14 -19.01
C ARG A 31 13.74 -3.73 -18.54
N ASP A 32 12.77 -3.72 -19.44
CA ASP A 32 11.40 -3.32 -19.13
C ASP A 32 10.69 -4.41 -18.34
N LEU A 33 10.91 -5.69 -18.68
CA LEU A 33 10.42 -6.82 -17.88
C LEU A 33 10.95 -6.77 -16.44
N LEU A 34 12.25 -6.51 -16.25
CA LEU A 34 12.84 -6.37 -14.91
C LEU A 34 12.32 -5.14 -14.17
N ARG A 35 12.00 -4.06 -14.88
CA ARG A 35 11.38 -2.86 -14.31
C ARG A 35 9.94 -3.14 -13.87
N ALA A 36 9.15 -3.78 -14.73
CA ALA A 36 7.77 -4.19 -14.44
C ALA A 36 7.70 -5.15 -13.24
N LYS A 37 8.56 -6.17 -13.20
CA LYS A 37 8.67 -7.09 -12.05
C LYS A 37 9.00 -6.37 -10.75
N ARG A 38 9.91 -5.38 -10.79
CA ARG A 38 10.24 -4.56 -9.62
C ARG A 38 9.05 -3.72 -9.15
N HIS A 39 8.34 -3.08 -10.06
CA HIS A 39 7.13 -2.33 -9.72
C HIS A 39 6.04 -3.23 -9.13
N GLN A 40 5.80 -4.40 -9.71
CA GLN A 40 4.86 -5.38 -9.17
C GLN A 40 5.27 -5.86 -7.78
N ALA A 41 6.56 -6.17 -7.55
CA ALA A 41 7.07 -6.59 -6.24
C ALA A 41 6.98 -5.47 -5.18
N GLN A 42 7.05 -4.20 -5.59
CA GLN A 42 6.85 -3.06 -4.70
C GLN A 42 5.36 -2.81 -4.40
N HIS A 43 4.48 -3.02 -5.38
CA HIS A 43 3.03 -2.92 -5.19
C HIS A 43 2.45 -4.10 -4.40
N SER A 44 3.02 -5.30 -4.56
CA SER A 44 2.59 -6.49 -3.81
C SER A 44 3.13 -6.52 -2.38
N LYS A 45 4.18 -5.74 -2.08
CA LYS A 45 4.52 -5.45 -0.68
C LYS A 45 3.35 -4.68 -0.08
N PRO A 46 2.69 -5.21 0.97
CA PRO A 46 1.54 -4.55 1.56
C PRO A 46 1.97 -3.15 2.02
N GLN A 47 1.55 -2.11 1.30
CA GLN A 47 1.70 -0.75 1.74
C GLN A 47 0.92 -0.57 3.05
N PRO A 48 1.49 0.12 4.05
CA PRO A 48 0.72 0.53 5.22
C PRO A 48 -0.30 1.59 4.77
N ASN A 49 -1.52 1.12 4.49
CA ASN A 49 -2.71 1.87 4.12
C ASN A 49 -2.84 3.21 4.85
N ASN A 50 -2.99 4.28 4.08
CA ASN A 50 -3.91 5.36 4.41
C ASN A 50 -4.80 5.57 3.17
N GLU A 51 -6.11 5.71 3.41
CA GLU A 51 -7.17 6.15 2.48
C GLU A 51 -8.18 5.08 2.00
N ALA A 52 -9.34 5.11 2.68
CA ALA A 52 -10.69 4.66 2.30
C ALA A 52 -10.97 3.15 2.16
N PRO A 53 -12.25 2.76 1.94
CA PRO A 53 -13.20 2.11 2.87
C PRO A 53 -12.83 0.72 3.42
N GLY A 54 -11.66 0.18 3.06
CA GLY A 54 -11.10 -1.03 3.65
C GLY A 54 -10.50 -0.81 5.04
N SER A 55 -10.29 0.44 5.47
CA SER A 55 -9.73 0.73 6.79
C SER A 55 -10.69 0.38 7.93
N LEU A 56 -12.01 0.52 7.73
CA LEU A 56 -13.01 0.22 8.76
C LEU A 56 -13.19 -1.30 8.91
N ASN A 57 -13.28 -2.02 7.79
CA ASN A 57 -13.33 -3.49 7.79
C ASN A 57 -12.05 -4.10 8.38
N ARG A 58 -10.89 -3.51 8.10
CA ARG A 58 -9.60 -3.92 8.69
C ARG A 58 -9.57 -3.68 10.20
N LEU A 59 -9.97 -2.49 10.66
CA LEU A 59 -10.09 -2.16 12.09
C LEU A 59 -11.08 -3.06 12.81
N HIS A 60 -12.21 -3.37 12.17
CA HIS A 60 -13.22 -4.28 12.72
C HIS A 60 -12.69 -5.70 12.85
N LYS A 61 -11.99 -6.20 11.83
CA LYS A 61 -11.34 -7.52 11.87
C LYS A 61 -10.26 -7.59 12.95
N GLU A 62 -9.37 -6.60 13.02
CA GLU A 62 -8.36 -6.50 14.07
C GLU A 62 -8.98 -6.40 15.48
N PHE A 63 -10.12 -5.72 15.61
CA PHE A 63 -10.87 -5.63 16.86
C PHE A 63 -11.51 -6.97 17.24
N GLN A 64 -12.12 -7.69 16.31
CA GLN A 64 -12.67 -9.03 16.54
C GLN A 64 -11.58 -10.04 16.93
N ASP A 65 -10.44 -10.02 16.21
CA ASP A 65 -9.30 -10.88 16.52
C ASP A 65 -8.74 -10.59 17.93
N ALA A 66 -8.71 -9.31 18.34
CA ALA A 66 -8.30 -8.91 19.68
C ALA A 66 -9.31 -9.33 20.76
N CYS A 67 -10.62 -9.18 20.51
CA CYS A 67 -11.68 -9.64 21.42
C CYS A 67 -11.66 -11.15 21.61
N GLN A 68 -11.43 -11.91 20.53
CA GLN A 68 -11.34 -13.37 20.57
C GLN A 68 -10.14 -13.84 21.41
N LYS A 69 -8.98 -13.18 21.27
CA LYS A 69 -7.78 -13.47 22.09
C LYS A 69 -7.95 -13.18 23.57
N VAL A 70 -8.82 -12.23 23.90
CA VAL A 70 -9.09 -11.79 25.28
C VAL A 70 -10.26 -12.55 25.91
N GLY A 71 -11.01 -13.34 25.13
CA GLY A 71 -12.16 -14.11 25.61
C GLY A 71 -13.39 -13.25 25.93
N GLN A 72 -13.54 -12.09 25.28
CA GLN A 72 -14.75 -11.26 25.40
C GLN A 72 -15.77 -11.64 24.32
N GLU A 73 -16.90 -12.21 24.72
CA GLU A 73 -17.91 -12.80 23.82
C GLU A 73 -18.74 -11.80 22.99
N ARG A 74 -18.61 -10.48 23.21
CA ARG A 74 -19.35 -9.49 22.43
C ARG A 74 -18.53 -8.95 21.26
N GLY A 75 -18.66 -9.60 20.11
CA GLY A 75 -18.34 -8.99 18.83
C GLY A 75 -19.29 -7.81 18.56
N ILE A 76 -18.76 -6.59 18.49
CA ILE A 76 -19.53 -5.40 18.12
C ILE A 76 -19.81 -5.44 16.60
N SER A 77 -21.01 -5.03 16.18
CA SER A 77 -21.37 -4.95 14.75
C SER A 77 -20.63 -3.82 14.04
N LEU A 78 -20.44 -3.95 12.72
CA LEU A 78 -19.76 -2.95 11.89
C LEU A 78 -20.37 -1.54 12.03
N ASP A 79 -21.70 -1.45 12.07
CA ASP A 79 -22.43 -0.18 12.20
C ASP A 79 -22.20 0.48 13.58
N ALA A 80 -22.19 -0.31 14.66
CA ALA A 80 -21.91 0.20 15.99
C ALA A 80 -20.45 0.66 16.14
N LEU A 81 -19.50 -0.04 15.49
CA LEU A 81 -18.11 0.41 15.40
C LEU A 81 -17.98 1.73 14.64
N GLN A 82 -18.70 1.89 13.52
CA GLN A 82 -18.68 3.12 12.74
C GLN A 82 -19.21 4.31 13.53
N LYS A 83 -20.35 4.16 14.20
CA LYS A 83 -20.94 5.21 15.06
C LYS A 83 -20.00 5.61 16.22
N THR A 84 -19.29 4.65 16.81
CA THR A 84 -18.33 4.94 17.88
C THR A 84 -17.09 5.64 17.35
N ILE A 85 -16.56 5.22 16.21
CA ILE A 85 -15.45 5.90 15.53
C ILE A 85 -15.83 7.34 15.15
N ASP A 86 -17.02 7.58 14.60
CA ASP A 86 -17.48 8.92 14.22
C ASP A 86 -17.62 9.85 15.43
N LYS A 87 -18.19 9.34 16.52
CA LYS A 87 -18.34 10.09 17.79
C LYS A 87 -16.98 10.43 18.40
N GLN A 88 -16.06 9.46 18.42
CA GLN A 88 -14.69 9.67 18.92
C GLN A 88 -13.90 10.61 18.02
N THR A 89 -14.02 10.48 16.70
CA THR A 89 -13.35 11.34 15.72
C THR A 89 -13.77 12.80 15.90
N LYS A 90 -15.08 13.08 16.05
CA LYS A 90 -15.58 14.44 16.31
C LYS A 90 -15.04 15.01 17.62
N ALA A 91 -15.04 14.22 18.70
CA ALA A 91 -14.52 14.64 20.00
C ALA A 91 -13.00 14.87 20.02
N ILE A 92 -12.24 14.09 19.24
CA ILE A 92 -10.78 14.23 19.13
C ILE A 92 -10.42 15.41 18.24
N LYS A 93 -11.15 15.60 17.12
CA LYS A 93 -10.97 16.77 16.24
C LYS A 93 -11.19 18.08 16.98
N SER A 94 -12.23 18.16 17.83
CA SER A 94 -12.48 19.38 18.61
C SER A 94 -11.45 19.60 19.72
N LYS A 95 -10.97 18.54 20.38
CA LYS A 95 -9.98 18.66 21.47
C LYS A 95 -8.55 18.93 20.99
N TYR A 96 -8.14 18.35 19.86
CA TYR A 96 -6.74 18.35 19.42
C TYR A 96 -6.50 19.06 18.08
N GLY A 97 -7.54 19.54 17.39
CA GLY A 97 -7.40 20.34 16.16
C GLY A 97 -6.68 19.64 15.01
N CYS A 98 -6.77 18.31 14.91
CA CYS A 98 -6.04 17.51 13.91
C CYS A 98 -6.88 17.26 12.65
N LYS A 99 -6.25 17.33 11.47
CA LYS A 99 -6.89 17.05 10.18
C LYS A 99 -7.22 15.57 10.02
N ASP A 100 -6.35 14.69 10.54
CA ASP A 100 -6.43 13.25 10.32
C ASP A 100 -6.14 12.45 11.61
N VAL A 101 -6.94 11.40 11.87
CA VAL A 101 -6.91 10.62 13.12
C VAL A 101 -6.80 9.13 12.78
N HIS A 102 -5.71 8.50 13.21
CA HIS A 102 -5.50 7.06 13.02
C HIS A 102 -5.92 6.29 14.28
N PHE A 103 -6.82 5.33 14.14
CA PHE A 103 -7.25 4.46 15.24
C PHE A 103 -6.43 3.17 15.23
N SER A 104 -5.87 2.80 16.38
CA SER A 104 -5.11 1.57 16.58
C SER A 104 -5.70 0.80 17.77
N VAL A 105 -5.97 -0.48 17.56
CA VAL A 105 -6.46 -1.39 18.60
C VAL A 105 -5.27 -1.86 19.45
N ASN A 106 -5.31 -1.63 20.76
CA ASN A 106 -4.35 -2.18 21.71
C ASN A 106 -5.09 -2.94 22.81
N VAL A 107 -4.52 -4.07 23.24
CA VAL A 107 -5.01 -4.82 24.40
C VAL A 107 -4.24 -4.34 25.62
N LYS A 108 -4.94 -3.77 26.61
CA LYS A 108 -4.36 -3.37 27.89
C LYS A 108 -5.23 -3.93 29.01
N ASP A 109 -4.62 -4.57 30.00
CA ASP A 109 -5.29 -5.09 31.20
C ASP A 109 -6.47 -6.03 30.89
N GLY A 110 -6.31 -6.89 29.88
CA GLY A 110 -7.36 -7.83 29.45
C GLY A 110 -8.61 -7.16 28.86
N LYS A 111 -8.51 -5.89 28.41
CA LYS A 111 -9.57 -5.17 27.71
C LYS A 111 -9.05 -4.59 26.40
N VAL A 112 -9.86 -4.71 25.35
CA VAL A 112 -9.54 -4.14 24.03
C VAL A 112 -9.85 -2.64 24.08
N ILE A 113 -8.85 -1.79 23.83
CA ILE A 113 -8.98 -0.34 23.86
C ILE A 113 -8.57 0.23 22.49
N LEU A 114 -9.43 1.09 21.94
CA LEU A 114 -9.13 1.87 20.74
C LEU A 114 -8.29 3.10 21.13
N LYS A 115 -7.00 3.10 20.77
CA LYS A 115 -6.13 4.29 20.91
C LYS A 115 -6.16 5.09 19.63
N ALA A 116 -6.53 6.35 19.72
CA ALA A 116 -6.41 7.28 18.61
C ALA A 116 -5.04 7.98 18.65
N LYS A 117 -4.35 8.03 17.51
CA LYS A 117 -3.14 8.82 17.30
C LYS A 117 -3.43 9.91 16.28
N ALA A 118 -3.14 11.15 16.64
CA ALA A 118 -3.21 12.28 15.74
C ALA A 118 -2.07 12.22 14.72
N LYS A 119 -2.38 12.43 13.45
CA LYS A 119 -1.38 12.66 12.40
C LYS A 119 -1.33 14.17 12.16
N LYS A 120 -0.14 14.75 12.33
CA LYS A 120 0.12 16.19 12.09
C LYS A 120 0.48 16.43 10.64
#